data_AF-U3GXH5-F1
#
_entry.id   AF-U3GXH5-F1
#
_cell.length_a   1.000
_cell.length_b   1.000
_cell.length_c   1.000
_cell.angle_alpha   90.00
_cell.angle_beta   90.00
_cell.angle_gamma   90.00
#
_symmetry.space_group_name_H-M   'P 1'
#
loop_
_entity.id
_entity.type
_entity.pdbx_description
1 polymer ?
#
loop_
_entity_poly.entity_id
_entity_poly.type
_entity_poly.pdbx_seq_one_letter_code
_entity_poly.pdbx_strand_id
1 'polypeptide(L)'
;MHCFIYFIVFEILFFTLFQCKKVFLLGLIISILHFLINFIKNKLEKKFPQRRLQLLFFLLSQLVHIVMIVGVYYIFNLENLTNNFYIKLQGYENFKTIIFYILIFSIILDPASVFIRKLFISISPKTYTKIYSEELKAGNIIGKLERIIIAIFLLNNQFGVIGFVLTAKSIARFKQMENRDFAEKYLIGTLTSFLIVLISVLTLKGLL
;
A
#
# COMPACT_ATOMS: atom_id res chain seq x y z
N MET A 1 -17.27 -12.28 -0.13
CA MET A 1 -17.37 -11.61 1.17
C MET A 1 -16.67 -10.24 1.18
N HIS A 2 -15.35 -10.15 0.95
CA HIS A 2 -14.62 -8.86 1.03
C HIS A 2 -15.15 -7.75 0.11
N CYS A 3 -15.45 -8.03 -1.17
CA CYS A 3 -15.95 -7.00 -2.09
C CYS A 3 -17.31 -6.42 -1.69
N PHE A 4 -18.16 -7.24 -1.03
CA PHE A 4 -19.46 -6.80 -0.53
C PHE A 4 -19.33 -5.89 0.70
N ILE A 5 -18.36 -6.19 1.58
CA ILE A 5 -18.03 -5.31 2.72
C ILE A 5 -17.51 -3.97 2.22
N TYR A 6 -16.59 -3.97 1.25
CA TYR A 6 -16.10 -2.72 0.65
C TYR A 6 -17.23 -1.92 0.01
N PHE A 7 -18.11 -2.57 -0.75
CA PHE A 7 -19.28 -1.92 -1.33
C PHE A 7 -20.14 -1.22 -0.28
N ILE A 8 -20.53 -1.93 0.80
CA ILE A 8 -21.34 -1.33 1.87
C ILE A 8 -20.64 -0.14 2.51
N VAL A 9 -19.35 -0.27 2.84
CA VAL A 9 -18.59 0.79 3.48
C VAL A 9 -18.47 2.02 2.57
N PHE A 10 -18.16 1.82 1.29
CA PHE A 10 -18.08 2.91 0.32
C PHE A 10 -19.43 3.56 0.05
N GLU A 11 -20.52 2.79 -0.01
CA GLU A 11 -21.87 3.32 -0.17
C GLU A 11 -22.28 4.19 1.01
N ILE A 12 -22.08 3.72 2.25
CA ILE A 12 -22.37 4.52 3.45
C ILE A 12 -21.56 5.82 3.43
N LEU A 13 -20.27 5.73 3.14
CA LEU A 13 -19.38 6.88 3.15
C LEU A 13 -19.72 7.87 2.03
N PHE A 14 -19.99 7.40 0.82
CA PHE A 14 -20.33 8.31 -0.26
C PHE A 14 -21.74 8.90 -0.10
N PHE A 15 -22.71 8.12 0.39
CA PHE A 15 -24.06 8.62 0.63
C PHE A 15 -24.06 9.74 1.68
N THR A 16 -23.30 9.57 2.77
CA THR A 16 -23.16 10.60 3.81
C THR A 16 -22.48 11.87 3.32
N LEU A 17 -21.47 11.75 2.45
CA LEU A 17 -20.70 12.89 1.95
C LEU A 17 -21.40 13.67 0.84
N PHE A 18 -22.13 12.99 -0.04
CA PHE A 18 -22.58 13.58 -1.31
C PHE A 18 -24.10 13.61 -1.51
N GLN A 19 -24.88 12.89 -0.70
CA GLN A 19 -26.36 12.94 -0.66
C GLN A 19 -27.06 12.92 -2.03
N CYS A 20 -26.50 12.21 -3.02
CA CYS A 20 -26.94 12.25 -4.41
C CYS A 20 -27.23 10.85 -4.97
N LYS A 21 -28.31 10.68 -5.73
CA LYS A 21 -28.63 9.39 -6.43
C LYS A 21 -27.50 8.91 -7.36
N LYS A 22 -26.72 9.83 -7.94
CA LYS A 22 -25.55 9.52 -8.78
C LYS A 22 -24.48 8.73 -8.03
N VAL A 23 -24.38 8.92 -6.72
CA VAL A 23 -23.35 8.35 -5.86
C VAL A 23 -23.53 6.85 -5.68
N PHE A 24 -24.79 6.43 -5.50
CA PHE A 24 -25.13 5.01 -5.42
C PHE A 24 -24.81 4.27 -6.72
N LEU A 25 -25.10 4.87 -7.87
CA LEU A 25 -24.74 4.28 -9.16
C LEU A 25 -23.22 4.16 -9.32
N LEU A 26 -22.47 5.17 -8.87
CA LEU A 26 -21.00 5.17 -8.89
C LEU A 26 -20.41 4.08 -8.00
N GLY A 27 -20.86 3.95 -6.75
CA GLY A 27 -20.35 2.94 -5.83
C GLY A 27 -20.66 1.52 -6.30
N LEU A 28 -21.83 1.31 -6.92
CA LEU A 28 -22.19 0.05 -7.57
C LEU A 28 -21.26 -0.27 -8.75
N ILE A 29 -21.02 0.71 -9.63
CA ILE A 29 -20.10 0.56 -10.77
C ILE A 29 -18.69 0.21 -10.30
N ILE A 30 -18.14 0.98 -9.36
CA ILE A 30 -16.79 0.75 -8.80
C ILE A 30 -16.70 -0.64 -8.19
N SER A 31 -17.74 -1.09 -7.48
CA SER A 31 -17.74 -2.38 -6.80
C SER A 31 -17.80 -3.57 -7.76
N ILE A 32 -18.59 -3.47 -8.83
CA ILE A 32 -18.64 -4.47 -9.90
C ILE A 32 -17.28 -4.56 -10.59
N LEU A 33 -16.68 -3.42 -10.95
CA LEU A 33 -15.38 -3.37 -11.60
C LEU A 33 -14.27 -3.94 -10.70
N HIS A 34 -14.26 -3.57 -9.42
CA HIS A 34 -13.32 -4.11 -8.44
C HIS A 34 -13.45 -5.64 -8.30
N PHE A 35 -14.68 -6.15 -8.28
CA PHE A 35 -14.93 -7.59 -8.26
C PHE A 35 -14.39 -8.27 -9.52
N LEU A 36 -14.65 -7.72 -10.70
CA LEU A 36 -14.18 -8.26 -11.98
C LEU A 36 -12.64 -8.29 -12.06
N ILE A 37 -11.96 -7.20 -11.67
CA ILE A 37 -10.49 -7.14 -11.70
C ILE A 37 -9.90 -8.21 -10.78
N ASN A 38 -10.40 -8.31 -9.56
CA ASN A 38 -9.94 -9.33 -8.61
C ASN A 38 -10.24 -10.75 -9.09
N PHE A 39 -11.40 -10.97 -9.70
CA PHE A 39 -11.76 -12.26 -10.25
C PHE A 39 -10.83 -12.69 -11.40
N ILE A 40 -10.55 -11.78 -12.34
CA ILE A 40 -9.62 -12.02 -13.45
C ILE A 40 -8.22 -12.30 -12.91
N LYS A 41 -7.72 -11.45 -12.01
CA LYS A 41 -6.41 -11.65 -11.36
C LYS A 41 -6.33 -13.02 -10.69
N ASN A 42 -7.33 -13.41 -9.89
CA ASN A 42 -7.33 -14.70 -9.19
C ASN A 42 -7.38 -15.88 -10.18
N LYS A 43 -8.12 -15.75 -11.30
CA LYS A 43 -8.10 -16.76 -12.36
C LYS A 43 -6.73 -16.88 -13.03
N LEU A 44 -6.07 -15.75 -13.29
CA LEU A 44 -4.71 -15.72 -13.86
C LEU A 44 -3.68 -16.32 -12.90
N GLU A 45 -3.71 -15.94 -11.61
CA GLU A 45 -2.81 -16.49 -10.57
C GLU A 45 -3.00 -18.01 -10.40
N LYS A 46 -4.23 -18.54 -10.59
CA LYS A 46 -4.50 -19.99 -10.59
C LYS A 46 -4.02 -20.69 -11.87
N LYS A 47 -4.20 -20.06 -13.03
CA LYS A 47 -3.82 -20.63 -14.33
C LYS A 47 -2.30 -20.66 -14.53
N PHE A 48 -1.60 -19.65 -14.02
CA PHE A 48 -0.16 -19.50 -14.14
C PHE A 48 0.48 -19.43 -12.74
N PRO A 49 0.82 -20.58 -12.15
CA PRO A 49 1.34 -20.65 -10.79
C PRO A 49 2.80 -20.17 -10.65
N GLN A 50 3.45 -19.73 -11.73
CA GLN A 50 4.82 -19.21 -11.66
C GLN A 50 4.89 -17.98 -10.76
N ARG A 51 5.79 -18.01 -9.76
CA ARG A 51 5.89 -16.98 -8.70
C ARG A 51 6.15 -15.56 -9.24
N ARG A 52 6.98 -15.43 -10.28
CA ARG A 52 7.24 -14.15 -10.96
C ARG A 52 5.99 -13.58 -11.64
N LEU A 53 5.16 -14.43 -12.24
CA LEU A 53 3.91 -13.99 -12.87
C LEU A 53 2.87 -13.59 -11.82
N GLN A 54 2.87 -14.20 -10.64
CA GLN A 54 1.99 -13.76 -9.54
C GLN A 54 2.29 -12.34 -9.06
N LEU A 55 3.57 -11.93 -9.07
CA LEU A 55 3.93 -10.52 -8.86
C LEU A 55 3.43 -9.63 -9.97
N LEU A 56 3.66 -10.03 -11.22
CA LEU A 56 3.24 -9.27 -12.39
C LEU A 56 1.72 -9.04 -12.37
N PHE A 57 0.92 -10.09 -12.15
CA PHE A 57 -0.54 -9.97 -12.07
C PHE A 57 -0.98 -9.10 -10.90
N PHE A 58 -0.28 -9.15 -9.77
CA PHE A 58 -0.54 -8.23 -8.68
C PHE A 58 -0.28 -6.77 -9.10
N LEU A 59 0.86 -6.46 -9.69
CA LEU A 59 1.21 -5.11 -10.14
C LEU A 59 0.25 -4.60 -11.22
N LEU A 60 -0.01 -5.40 -12.25
CA LEU A 60 -0.98 -5.07 -13.30
C LEU A 60 -2.38 -4.86 -12.71
N SER A 61 -2.80 -5.69 -11.75
CA SER A 61 -4.09 -5.47 -11.10
C SER A 61 -4.15 -4.13 -10.38
N GLN A 62 -3.09 -3.69 -9.69
CA GLN A 62 -3.07 -2.38 -9.03
C GLN A 62 -3.12 -1.23 -10.04
N LEU A 63 -2.38 -1.34 -11.15
CA LEU A 63 -2.43 -0.35 -12.23
C LEU A 63 -3.83 -0.22 -12.82
N VAL A 64 -4.50 -1.35 -13.10
CA VAL A 64 -5.88 -1.34 -13.58
C VAL A 64 -6.81 -0.67 -12.57
N HIS A 65 -6.68 -0.95 -11.27
CA HIS A 65 -7.49 -0.26 -10.26
C HIS A 65 -7.29 1.26 -10.26
N ILE A 66 -6.05 1.75 -10.36
CA ILE A 66 -5.75 3.19 -10.43
C ILE A 66 -6.40 3.80 -11.67
N VAL A 67 -6.19 3.18 -12.84
CA VAL A 67 -6.79 3.63 -14.11
C VAL A 67 -8.32 3.66 -14.03
N MET A 68 -8.94 2.67 -13.37
CA MET A 68 -10.38 2.64 -13.19
C MET A 68 -10.88 3.76 -12.28
N ILE A 69 -10.20 4.06 -11.17
CA ILE A 69 -10.58 5.17 -10.27
C ILE A 69 -10.48 6.50 -11.02
N VAL A 70 -9.37 6.74 -11.74
CA VAL A 70 -9.16 7.95 -12.54
C VAL A 70 -10.19 8.04 -13.68
N GLY A 71 -10.46 6.92 -14.36
CA GLY A 71 -11.46 6.85 -15.42
C GLY A 71 -12.86 7.18 -14.93
N VAL A 72 -13.28 6.62 -13.78
CA VAL A 72 -14.57 6.96 -13.16
C VAL A 72 -14.65 8.43 -12.79
N TYR A 73 -13.57 9.03 -12.27
CA TYR A 73 -13.52 10.46 -11.96
C TYR A 73 -13.82 11.34 -13.19
N TYR A 74 -13.15 11.07 -14.32
CA TYR A 74 -13.34 11.86 -15.54
C TYR A 74 -14.65 11.57 -16.27
N ILE A 75 -15.03 10.28 -16.43
CA ILE A 75 -16.23 9.88 -17.16
C ILE A 75 -17.50 10.45 -16.52
N PHE A 76 -17.56 10.46 -15.19
CA PHE A 76 -18.74 10.95 -14.47
C PHE A 76 -18.66 12.43 -14.11
N ASN A 77 -17.65 13.14 -14.61
CA ASN A 77 -17.41 14.56 -14.35
C ASN A 77 -17.54 14.92 -12.87
N LEU A 78 -16.82 14.18 -12.02
CA LEU A 78 -16.89 14.33 -10.56
C LEU A 78 -16.16 15.60 -10.06
N GLU A 79 -15.61 16.40 -10.96
CA GLU A 79 -14.89 17.63 -10.65
C GLU A 79 -15.73 18.57 -9.78
N ASN A 80 -16.94 18.92 -10.21
CA ASN A 80 -17.80 19.83 -9.43
C ASN A 80 -18.13 19.30 -8.03
N LEU A 81 -18.36 17.98 -7.92
CA LEU A 81 -18.70 17.33 -6.65
C LEU A 81 -17.51 17.33 -5.69
N THR A 82 -16.32 17.02 -6.20
CA THR A 82 -15.09 16.88 -5.43
C THR A 82 -14.44 18.21 -5.10
N ASN A 83 -14.43 19.18 -6.03
CA ASN A 83 -13.87 20.51 -5.83
C ASN A 83 -14.64 21.28 -4.75
N ASN A 84 -15.98 21.23 -4.74
CA ASN A 84 -16.77 21.89 -3.71
C ASN A 84 -16.46 21.35 -2.31
N PHE A 85 -16.29 20.03 -2.20
CA PHE A 85 -15.92 19.39 -0.94
C PHE A 85 -14.48 19.74 -0.52
N TYR A 86 -13.55 19.73 -1.47
CA TYR A 86 -12.15 20.12 -1.25
C TYR A 86 -12.04 21.58 -0.78
N ILE A 87 -12.70 22.54 -1.43
CA ILE A 87 -12.67 23.96 -1.05
C ILE A 87 -13.19 24.13 0.38
N LYS A 88 -14.29 23.46 0.74
CA LYS A 88 -14.83 23.50 2.11
C LYS A 88 -13.84 22.97 3.14
N LEU A 89 -13.09 21.92 2.81
CA LEU A 89 -12.12 21.32 3.72
C LEU A 89 -10.77 22.05 3.76
N GLN A 90 -10.36 22.67 2.64
CA GLN A 90 -9.12 23.43 2.55
C GLN A 90 -9.11 24.63 3.51
N GLY A 91 -10.28 25.16 3.88
CA GLY A 91 -10.42 26.25 4.84
C GLY A 91 -10.02 25.89 6.28
N TYR A 92 -9.86 24.60 6.62
CA TYR A 92 -9.38 24.21 7.95
C TYR A 92 -7.86 24.33 8.04
N GLU A 93 -7.39 24.88 9.16
CA GLU A 93 -5.96 24.93 9.48
C GLU A 93 -5.36 23.52 9.42
N ASN A 94 -4.14 23.42 8.85
CA ASN A 94 -3.40 22.17 8.70
C ASN A 94 -4.06 21.08 7.84
N PHE A 95 -5.16 21.34 7.13
CA PHE A 95 -5.84 20.34 6.30
C PHE A 95 -4.88 19.63 5.33
N LYS A 96 -4.09 20.40 4.58
CA LYS A 96 -3.09 19.86 3.64
C LYS A 96 -2.07 18.95 4.34
N THR A 97 -1.57 19.36 5.50
CA THR A 97 -0.61 18.59 6.32
C THR A 97 -1.22 17.30 6.85
N ILE A 98 -2.49 17.31 7.27
CA ILE A 98 -3.19 16.12 7.75
C ILE A 98 -3.39 15.12 6.61
N ILE A 99 -3.89 15.58 5.45
CA ILE A 99 -4.07 14.73 4.26
C ILE A 99 -2.74 14.13 3.82
N PHE A 100 -1.67 14.92 3.83
CA PHE A 100 -0.32 14.47 3.54
C PHE A 100 0.12 13.29 4.42
N TYR A 101 -0.04 13.42 5.74
CA TYR A 101 0.29 12.32 6.66
C TYR A 101 -0.61 11.10 6.43
N ILE A 102 -1.91 11.29 6.24
CA ILE A 102 -2.84 10.18 5.94
C ILE A 102 -2.40 9.43 4.69
N LEU A 103 -2.00 10.12 3.63
CA LEU A 103 -1.54 9.50 2.38
C LEU A 103 -0.25 8.70 2.58
N ILE A 104 0.74 9.27 3.28
CA ILE A 104 2.00 8.57 3.58
C ILE A 104 1.71 7.30 4.37
N PHE A 105 1.00 7.41 5.49
CA PHE A 105 0.73 6.27 6.36
C PHE A 105 -0.13 5.20 5.66
N SER A 106 -1.06 5.60 4.80
CA SER A 106 -1.85 4.67 4.00
C SER A 106 -0.99 3.82 3.05
N ILE A 107 0.08 4.38 2.48
CA ILE A 107 0.99 3.66 1.58
C ILE A 107 1.94 2.74 2.37
N ILE A 108 2.59 3.27 3.42
CA ILE A 108 3.69 2.56 4.08
C ILE A 108 3.22 1.45 5.04
N LEU A 109 1.95 1.37 5.41
CA LEU A 109 1.46 0.34 6.34
C LEU A 109 1.20 -0.99 5.63
N ASP A 110 -0.06 -1.32 5.38
CA ASP A 110 -0.46 -2.60 4.81
C ASP A 110 -0.11 -2.77 3.33
N PRO A 111 -0.28 -1.77 2.44
CA PRO A 111 0.08 -1.92 1.03
C PRO A 111 1.55 -2.27 0.83
N ALA A 112 2.47 -1.53 1.48
CA ALA A 112 3.90 -1.83 1.46
C ALA A 112 4.20 -3.23 2.02
N SER A 113 3.53 -3.63 3.10
CA SER A 113 3.72 -4.97 3.70
C SER A 113 3.30 -6.10 2.77
N VAL A 114 2.15 -5.95 2.10
CA VAL A 114 1.64 -6.93 1.13
C VAL A 114 2.58 -7.01 -0.07
N PHE A 115 3.06 -5.87 -0.57
CA PHE A 115 4.01 -5.81 -1.67
C PHE A 115 5.32 -6.53 -1.32
N ILE A 116 5.96 -6.19 -0.20
CA ILE A 116 7.21 -6.82 0.26
C ILE A 116 7.02 -8.34 0.46
N ARG A 117 5.90 -8.76 1.05
CA ARG A 117 5.58 -10.19 1.20
C ARG A 117 5.51 -10.91 -0.14
N LYS A 118 4.78 -10.33 -1.10
CA LYS A 118 4.67 -10.88 -2.45
C LYS A 118 6.03 -10.88 -3.17
N LEU A 119 6.85 -9.86 -2.95
CA LEU A 119 8.20 -9.76 -3.49
C LEU A 119 9.11 -10.88 -2.97
N PHE A 120 9.08 -11.14 -1.67
CA PHE A 120 9.79 -12.28 -1.07
C PHE A 120 9.34 -13.63 -1.63
N ILE A 121 8.04 -13.82 -1.86
CA ILE A 121 7.50 -15.05 -2.48
C ILE A 121 8.07 -15.25 -3.87
N SER A 122 8.27 -14.19 -4.64
CA SER A 122 8.82 -14.32 -5.99
C SER A 122 10.30 -14.67 -6.04
N ILE A 123 11.06 -14.35 -5.00
CA ILE A 123 12.52 -14.46 -4.99
C ILE A 123 12.95 -15.73 -4.25
N SER A 124 12.26 -16.10 -3.16
CA SER A 124 12.56 -17.31 -2.41
C SER A 124 12.15 -18.55 -3.22
N PRO A 125 13.01 -19.57 -3.38
CA PRO A 125 12.66 -20.85 -4.01
C PRO A 125 11.97 -21.83 -3.04
N LYS A 126 12.12 -21.65 -1.72
CA LYS A 126 11.65 -22.61 -0.70
C LYS A 126 10.14 -22.58 -0.48
N THR A 127 9.55 -23.75 -0.27
CA THR A 127 8.14 -23.95 0.10
C THR A 127 7.89 -23.41 1.52
N TYR A 128 6.84 -22.62 1.71
CA TYR A 128 6.52 -21.98 2.99
C TYR A 128 6.02 -23.00 4.01
N THR A 129 6.80 -23.26 5.07
CA THR A 129 6.36 -24.08 6.21
C THR A 129 5.51 -23.26 7.20
N LYS A 130 4.78 -23.92 8.10
CA LYS A 130 3.95 -23.28 9.13
C LYS A 130 4.77 -22.37 10.06
N ILE A 131 6.00 -22.76 10.42
CA ILE A 131 6.95 -21.94 11.21
C ILE A 131 7.28 -20.62 10.48
N TYR A 132 7.49 -20.69 9.17
CA TYR A 132 7.73 -19.51 8.35
C TYR A 132 6.53 -18.54 8.36
N SER A 133 5.30 -19.05 8.52
CA SER A 133 4.10 -18.22 8.58
C SER A 133 4.00 -17.37 9.86
N GLU A 134 4.53 -17.86 10.98
CA GLU A 134 4.56 -17.11 12.25
C GLU A 134 5.69 -16.08 12.27
N GLU A 135 6.88 -16.43 11.76
CA GLU A 135 7.97 -15.47 11.53
C GLU A 135 7.54 -14.33 10.59
N LEU A 136 6.72 -14.63 9.58
CA LEU A 136 6.15 -13.62 8.69
C LEU A 136 5.19 -12.66 9.42
N LYS A 137 4.49 -13.09 10.48
CA LYS A 137 3.62 -12.21 11.28
C LYS A 137 4.46 -11.23 12.11
N ALA A 138 5.48 -11.72 12.80
CA ALA A 138 6.39 -10.86 13.57
C ALA A 138 7.16 -9.91 12.64
N GLY A 139 7.68 -10.42 11.52
CA GLY A 139 8.35 -9.62 10.50
C GLY A 139 7.46 -8.53 9.89
N ASN A 140 6.15 -8.80 9.71
CA ASN A 140 5.18 -7.80 9.25
C ASN A 140 5.04 -6.64 10.25
N ILE A 141 4.93 -6.94 11.56
CA ILE A 141 4.83 -5.92 12.61
C ILE A 141 6.13 -5.11 12.70
N ILE A 142 7.28 -5.77 12.75
CA ILE A 142 8.60 -5.12 12.78
C ILE A 142 8.76 -4.19 11.57
N GLY A 143 8.41 -4.66 10.38
CA GLY A 143 8.50 -3.85 9.16
C GLY A 143 7.58 -2.63 9.17
N LYS A 144 6.37 -2.74 9.72
CA LYS A 144 5.48 -1.57 9.90
C LYS A 144 6.08 -0.55 10.86
N LEU A 145 6.55 -1.01 12.03
CA LEU A 145 7.18 -0.13 13.03
C LEU A 145 8.40 0.59 12.46
N GLU A 146 9.28 -0.13 11.77
CA GLU A 146 10.45 0.44 11.12
C GLU A 146 10.08 1.53 10.10
N ARG A 147 9.07 1.28 9.24
CA ARG A 147 8.64 2.29 8.27
C ARG A 147 8.00 3.51 8.93
N ILE A 148 7.25 3.34 10.02
CA ILE A 148 6.70 4.46 10.80
C ILE A 148 7.85 5.30 11.36
N ILE A 149 8.84 4.67 11.99
CA ILE A 149 9.99 5.36 12.57
C ILE A 149 10.77 6.12 11.48
N ILE A 150 11.08 5.46 10.36
CA ILE A 150 11.78 6.07 9.22
C ILE A 150 10.97 7.24 8.66
N ALA A 151 9.65 7.08 8.48
CA ALA A 151 8.80 8.14 7.95
C ALA A 151 8.78 9.37 8.87
N ILE A 152 8.65 9.18 10.18
CA ILE A 152 8.68 10.28 11.17
C ILE A 152 10.01 11.03 11.09
N PHE A 153 11.15 10.34 11.12
CA PHE A 153 12.45 11.00 11.06
C PHE A 153 12.71 11.65 9.70
N LEU A 154 12.28 11.03 8.60
CA LEU A 154 12.42 11.60 7.27
C LEU A 154 11.59 12.88 7.10
N LEU A 155 10.37 12.91 7.63
CA LEU A 155 9.51 14.09 7.65
C LEU A 155 10.12 15.25 8.45
N ASN A 156 10.89 14.94 9.49
CA ASN A 156 11.65 15.91 10.29
C ASN A 156 13.06 16.21 9.74
N ASN A 157 13.39 15.75 8.53
CA ASN A 157 14.72 15.87 7.89
C ASN A 157 15.88 15.28 8.74
N GLN A 158 15.59 14.32 9.63
CA GLN A 158 16.57 13.67 10.52
C GLN A 158 17.14 12.40 9.88
N PHE A 159 17.88 12.56 8.78
CA PHE A 159 18.42 11.44 8.01
C PHE A 159 19.40 10.55 8.80
N GLY A 160 20.14 11.12 9.76
CA GLY A 160 21.10 10.35 10.57
C GLY A 160 20.42 9.26 11.42
N VAL A 161 19.23 9.54 11.96
CA VAL A 161 18.50 8.59 12.81
C VAL A 161 17.98 7.39 12.00
N ILE A 162 17.69 7.60 10.72
CA ILE A 162 17.33 6.50 9.80
C ILE A 162 18.49 5.50 9.69
N GLY A 163 19.72 5.99 9.52
CA GLY A 163 20.93 5.16 9.52
C GLY A 163 21.09 4.37 10.81
N PHE A 164 20.86 5.01 11.96
CA PHE A 164 20.89 4.35 13.27
C PHE A 164 19.88 3.19 13.37
N VAL A 165 18.63 3.40 12.94
CA VAL A 165 17.58 2.36 12.97
C VAL A 165 17.96 1.15 12.11
N LEU A 166 18.46 1.39 10.90
CA LEU A 166 18.90 0.32 9.98
C LEU A 166 20.12 -0.44 10.52
N THR A 167 21.09 0.27 11.11
CA THR A 167 22.27 -0.33 11.73
C THR A 167 21.89 -1.15 12.97
N ALA A 168 21.07 -0.61 13.87
CA ALA A 168 20.60 -1.34 15.06
C ALA A 168 19.87 -2.64 14.68
N LYS A 169 19.02 -2.58 13.65
CA LYS A 169 18.33 -3.76 13.10
C LYS A 169 19.32 -4.79 12.51
N SER A 170 20.42 -4.34 11.92
CA SER A 170 21.44 -5.21 11.33
C SER A 170 22.29 -5.87 12.42
N ILE A 171 22.67 -5.14 13.46
CA ILE A 171 23.41 -5.64 14.62
C ILE A 171 22.61 -6.71 15.36
N ALA A 172 21.31 -6.47 15.61
CA ALA A 172 20.45 -7.44 16.29
C ALA A 172 20.34 -8.80 15.56
N ARG A 173 20.63 -8.83 14.25
CA ARG A 173 20.59 -10.04 13.42
C ARG A 173 21.94 -10.48 12.89
N PHE A 174 23.04 -9.93 13.41
CA PHE A 174 24.38 -10.11 12.86
C PHE A 174 24.75 -11.60 12.68
N LYS A 175 24.54 -12.45 13.70
CA LYS A 175 24.81 -13.89 13.62
C LYS A 175 24.00 -14.61 12.52
N GLN A 176 22.79 -14.14 12.22
CA GLN A 176 21.95 -14.74 11.17
C GLN A 176 22.40 -14.32 9.77
N MET A 177 23.11 -13.19 9.63
CA MET A 177 23.65 -12.72 8.35
C MET A 177 24.77 -13.61 7.80
N GLU A 178 25.35 -14.48 8.61
CA GLU A 178 26.31 -15.48 8.14
C GLU A 178 25.65 -16.47 7.16
N ASN A 179 24.33 -16.66 7.27
CA ASN A 179 23.56 -17.41 6.29
C ASN A 179 23.24 -16.54 5.06
N ARG A 180 23.85 -16.87 3.92
CA ARG A 180 23.68 -16.14 2.65
C ARG A 180 22.23 -15.96 2.23
N ASP A 181 21.41 -17.01 2.27
CA ASP A 181 19.98 -16.94 1.89
C ASP A 181 19.22 -15.93 2.77
N PHE A 182 19.54 -15.93 4.07
CA PHE A 182 18.94 -15.01 5.01
C PHE A 182 19.40 -13.59 4.75
N ALA A 183 20.70 -13.37 4.55
CA ALA A 183 21.28 -12.05 4.30
C ALA A 183 20.71 -11.40 3.03
N GLU A 184 20.64 -12.13 1.91
CA GLU A 184 20.07 -11.63 0.67
C GLU A 184 18.60 -11.24 0.85
N LYS A 185 17.79 -12.10 1.47
CA LYS A 185 16.38 -11.80 1.76
C LYS A 185 16.22 -10.60 2.69
N TYR A 186 17.05 -10.51 3.73
CA TYR A 186 17.04 -9.41 4.69
C TYR A 186 17.38 -8.07 4.01
N LEU A 187 18.42 -8.04 3.18
CA LEU A 187 18.87 -6.85 2.46
C LEU A 187 17.79 -6.38 1.50
N ILE A 188 17.26 -7.27 0.66
CA ILE A 188 16.17 -6.97 -0.27
C ILE A 188 14.97 -6.38 0.48
N GLY A 189 14.59 -7.00 1.60
CA GLY A 189 13.46 -6.54 2.42
C GLY A 189 13.65 -5.15 2.99
N THR A 190 14.79 -4.93 3.63
CA THR A 190 15.11 -3.69 4.33
C THR A 190 15.28 -2.53 3.34
N LEU A 191 16.02 -2.74 2.25
CA LEU A 191 16.22 -1.72 1.21
C LEU A 191 14.92 -1.39 0.47
N THR A 192 14.10 -2.39 0.13
CA THR A 192 12.80 -2.14 -0.51
C THR A 192 11.88 -1.37 0.44
N SER A 193 11.84 -1.74 1.72
CA SER A 193 11.04 -1.07 2.74
C SER A 193 11.44 0.39 2.91
N PHE A 194 12.75 0.66 2.99
CA PHE A 194 13.29 2.02 3.05
C PHE A 194 12.96 2.82 1.79
N LEU A 195 13.16 2.23 0.60
CA LEU A 195 12.89 2.88 -0.68
C LEU A 195 11.41 3.27 -0.82
N ILE A 196 10.48 2.42 -0.38
CA ILE A 196 9.04 2.73 -0.38
C ILE A 196 8.75 3.97 0.47
N VAL A 197 9.31 4.06 1.68
CA VAL A 197 9.12 5.24 2.56
C VAL A 197 9.73 6.48 1.91
N LEU A 198 10.95 6.37 1.39
CA LEU A 198 11.65 7.48 0.76
C LEU A 198 10.87 8.04 -0.43
N ILE A 199 10.46 7.19 -1.37
CA ILE A 199 9.66 7.59 -2.53
C ILE A 199 8.33 8.19 -2.08
N SER A 200 7.60 7.54 -1.16
CA SER A 200 6.28 8.02 -0.72
C SER A 200 6.36 9.41 -0.10
N VAL A 201 7.35 9.66 0.76
CA VAL A 201 7.52 10.96 1.41
C VAL A 201 7.97 12.02 0.41
N LEU A 202 8.97 11.73 -0.43
CA LEU A 202 9.50 12.71 -1.38
C LEU A 202 8.49 13.11 -2.46
N THR A 203 7.76 12.15 -3.05
CA THR A 203 6.76 12.46 -4.08
C THR A 203 5.61 13.27 -3.50
N LEU A 204 5.09 12.88 -2.34
CA LEU A 204 3.99 13.60 -1.69
C LEU A 204 4.43 14.97 -1.15
N LYS A 205 5.68 15.12 -0.69
CA LYS A 205 6.23 16.42 -0.24
C LYS A 205 6.43 17.37 -1.42
N GLY A 206 6.80 16.86 -2.59
CA GLY A 206 6.93 17.66 -3.82
C GLY A 206 5.58 18.06 -4.44
N LEU A 207 4.47 17.45 -4.03
CA LEU A 207 3.11 17.76 -4.50
C LEU A 207 2.37 18.82 -3.67
N LEU A 208 2.94 19.25 -2.53
CA LEU A 208 2.36 20.24 -1.61
C LEU A 208 3.02 21.61 -1.77
#